data_AF-J9BUF9-F1
#
_entry.id   AF-J9BUF9-F1
#
_cell.length_a   1.000
_cell.length_b   1.000
_cell.length_c   1.000
_cell.angle_alpha   90.00
_cell.angle_beta   90.00
_cell.angle_gamma   90.00
#
_symmetry.space_group_name_H-M   'P 1'
#
loop_
_entity.id
_entity.type
_entity.pdbx_description
1 polymer ?
#
loop_
_entity_poly.entity_id
_entity_poly.type
_entity_poly.pdbx_seq_one_letter_code
_entity_poly.pdbx_strand_id
1 'polypeptide(L)'
;MSFVPDFYEWLCEEVDRFWIDNIQGKKEPAATSVQDVLLKFNRHTDGKIIEVNDEIFEAYNSLKEVKKELAVMDEKKAALEEKIKMGFGDAEAISYGGQTIATWKA
;
A
#
# COMPACT_ATOMS: atom_id res chain seq x y z
N MET A 1 34.97 0.45 11.39
CA MET A 1 34.09 1.55 10.96
C MET A 1 34.93 2.81 10.96
N SER A 2 35.00 3.51 9.83
CA SER A 2 35.73 4.79 9.73
C SER A 2 34.78 5.94 10.04
N PHE A 3 35.28 6.96 10.75
CA PHE A 3 34.53 8.19 10.97
C PHE A 3 34.34 8.94 9.66
N VAL A 4 33.13 9.48 9.44
CA VAL A 4 32.77 10.28 8.26
C VAL A 4 32.42 11.69 8.75
N PRO A 5 33.37 12.65 8.68
CA PRO A 5 33.20 13.99 9.23
C PRO A 5 31.97 14.72 8.70
N ASP A 6 31.76 14.73 7.39
CA ASP A 6 30.64 15.44 6.74
C ASP A 6 29.28 14.92 7.19
N PHE A 7 29.16 13.60 7.41
CA PHE A 7 27.94 12.99 7.93
C PHE A 7 27.71 13.35 9.39
N TYR A 8 28.77 13.42 10.18
CA TYR A 8 28.69 13.84 11.59
C TYR A 8 28.28 15.32 11.71
N GLU A 9 28.84 16.19 10.87
CA GLU A 9 28.48 17.60 10.83
C GLU A 9 27.02 17.79 10.42
N TRP A 10 26.56 17.11 9.38
CA TRP A 10 25.16 17.12 8.97
C TRP A 10 24.21 16.64 10.08
N LEU A 11 24.58 15.61 10.85
CA LEU A 11 23.80 15.16 12.00
C LEU A 11 23.71 16.23 13.10
N CYS A 12 24.81 16.92 13.40
CA CYS A 12 24.81 18.03 14.37
C CYS A 12 23.90 19.16 13.91
N GLU A 13 23.96 19.55 12.63
CA GLU A 13 23.08 20.58 12.06
C GLU A 13 21.60 20.20 12.16
N GLU A 14 21.26 18.94 11.89
CA GLU A 14 19.87 18.47 11.96
C GLU A 14 19.35 18.46 13.40
N VAL A 15 20.19 18.08 14.36
CA VAL A 15 19.86 18.12 15.80
C VAL A 15 19.65 19.56 16.27
N ASP A 16 20.52 20.49 15.86
CA ASP A 16 20.39 21.91 16.19
C ASP A 16 19.13 22.52 15.58
N ARG A 17 18.82 22.20 14.31
CA ARG A 17 17.58 22.63 13.66
C ARG A 17 16.36 22.12 14.44
N PHE A 18 16.34 20.83 14.79
CA PHE A 18 15.24 20.25 15.54
C PHE A 18 15.04 20.95 16.89
N TRP A 19 16.13 21.19 17.63
CA TRP A 19 16.06 21.88 18.91
C TRP A 19 15.56 23.32 18.78
N ILE A 20 16.12 24.09 17.84
CA ILE A 20 15.79 25.51 17.67
C ILE A 20 14.38 25.68 17.11
N ASP A 21 14.03 25.00 16.02
CA ASP A 21 12.76 25.21 15.34
C ASP A 21 11.59 24.49 16.04
N ASN A 22 11.79 23.22 16.41
CA ASN A 22 10.69 22.41 16.92
C ASN A 22 10.50 22.56 18.42
N ILE A 23 11.58 22.50 19.21
CA ILE A 23 11.48 22.60 20.68
C ILE A 23 11.36 24.05 21.14
N GLN A 24 12.34 24.90 20.81
CA GLN A 24 12.32 26.31 21.24
C GLN A 24 11.28 27.13 20.46
N GLY A 25 11.24 26.96 19.14
CA GLY A 25 10.31 27.64 18.24
C GLY A 25 8.87 27.12 18.30
N LYS A 26 8.63 25.98 18.97
CA LYS A 26 7.33 25.31 19.10
C LYS A 26 6.64 25.04 17.76
N LYS A 27 7.42 24.87 16.70
CA LYS A 27 6.90 24.50 15.38
C LYS A 27 6.83 22.99 15.31
N GLU A 28 5.62 22.45 15.19
CA GLU A 28 5.47 21.02 14.99
C GLU A 28 6.15 20.58 13.68
N PRO A 29 6.88 19.45 13.66
CA PRO A 29 7.38 18.88 12.42
C PRO A 29 6.26 18.67 11.39
N ALA A 30 6.60 18.80 10.11
CA ALA A 30 5.67 18.45 9.05
C ALA A 30 5.38 16.94 9.08
N ALA A 31 4.15 16.56 8.75
CA ALA A 31 3.81 15.15 8.56
C ALA A 31 4.52 14.65 7.30
N THR A 32 5.32 13.59 7.43
CA THR A 32 6.09 12.99 6.33
C THR A 32 5.55 11.62 5.93
N SER A 33 4.71 11.03 6.79
CA SER A 33 4.10 9.73 6.58
C SER A 33 2.58 9.76 6.78
N VAL A 34 1.89 8.74 6.23
CA VAL A 34 0.46 8.53 6.47
C VAL A 34 0.19 8.33 7.97
N GLN A 35 1.10 7.68 8.68
CA GLN A 35 1.03 7.46 10.13
C GLN A 35 1.03 8.78 10.89
N ASP A 36 1.86 9.75 10.49
CA ASP A 36 1.88 11.09 11.09
C ASP A 36 0.53 11.80 10.90
N VAL A 37 -0.02 11.71 9.69
CA VAL A 37 -1.34 12.29 9.35
C VAL A 37 -2.44 11.66 10.20
N LEU A 38 -2.45 10.32 10.33
CA LEU A 38 -3.45 9.60 11.12
C LEU A 38 -3.31 9.89 12.63
N LEU A 39 -2.09 10.01 13.13
CA LEU A 39 -1.83 10.36 14.53
C LEU A 39 -2.31 11.78 14.84
N LYS A 40 -1.98 12.74 13.96
CA LYS A 40 -2.32 14.16 14.10
C LYS A 40 -3.80 14.45 13.91
N PHE A 41 -4.43 13.82 12.92
CA PHE A 41 -5.82 14.02 12.54
C PHE A 41 -6.66 12.77 12.87
N ASN A 42 -6.50 12.24 14.08
CA ASN A 42 -7.17 11.02 14.55
C ASN A 42 -8.68 11.19 14.80
N ARG A 43 -9.21 12.40 14.66
CA ARG A 43 -10.64 12.72 14.78
C ARG A 43 -11.10 13.37 13.49
N HIS A 44 -12.26 12.94 13.01
CA HIS A 44 -12.95 13.65 11.95
C HIS A 44 -13.41 15.01 12.48
N THR A 45 -13.39 16.01 11.60
CA THR A 45 -14.03 17.31 11.85
C THR A 45 -15.22 17.38 10.92
N ASP A 46 -16.43 17.38 11.48
CA ASP A 46 -17.66 17.40 10.69
C ASP A 46 -17.69 18.62 9.76
N GLY A 47 -18.04 18.37 8.49
CA GLY A 47 -18.11 19.39 7.46
C GLY A 47 -16.77 19.90 6.93
N LYS A 48 -15.62 19.40 7.43
CA LYS A 48 -14.31 19.77 6.87
C LYS A 48 -14.10 19.09 5.52
N ILE A 49 -14.10 19.88 4.46
CA ILE A 49 -13.82 19.45 3.09
C ILE A 49 -12.54 20.16 2.64
N ILE A 50 -11.65 19.40 1.99
CA ILE A 50 -10.44 19.94 1.36
C ILE A 50 -10.54 19.64 -0.12
N GLU A 51 -10.31 20.66 -0.93
CA GLU A 51 -10.11 20.51 -2.36
C GLU A 51 -8.68 20.03 -2.61
N VAL A 52 -8.54 18.93 -3.33
CA VAL A 52 -7.24 18.32 -3.62
C VAL A 52 -6.70 18.85 -4.94
N ASN A 53 -5.39 18.73 -5.15
CA ASN A 53 -4.77 19.09 -6.42
C ASN A 53 -5.01 17.99 -7.49
N ASP A 54 -4.63 18.29 -8.72
CA ASP A 54 -4.75 17.38 -9.87
C ASP A 54 -4.02 16.06 -9.63
N GLU A 55 -2.85 16.08 -8.98
CA GLU A 55 -2.06 14.88 -8.68
C GLU A 55 -2.84 13.87 -7.83
N ILE A 56 -3.47 14.32 -6.75
CA ILE A 56 -4.28 13.45 -5.88
C ILE A 56 -5.58 13.02 -6.58
N PHE A 57 -6.16 13.89 -7.40
CA PHE A 57 -7.34 13.53 -8.20
C PHE A 57 -7.05 12.43 -9.22
N GLU A 58 -5.92 12.52 -9.93
CA GLU A 58 -5.47 11.48 -10.86
C GLU A 58 -5.13 10.17 -10.15
N ALA A 59 -4.49 10.24 -8.98
CA ALA A 59 -4.25 9.06 -8.15
C ALA A 59 -5.57 8.38 -7.71
N TYR A 60 -6.58 9.17 -7.36
CA TYR A 60 -7.92 8.67 -7.04
C TYR A 60 -8.57 7.96 -8.24
N ASN A 61 -8.53 8.57 -9.43
CA ASN A 61 -9.10 7.97 -10.64
C ASN A 61 -8.38 6.67 -11.01
N SER A 62 -7.05 6.67 -10.94
CA SER A 62 -6.24 5.48 -11.20
C SER A 62 -6.58 4.34 -10.23
N LEU A 63 -6.72 4.64 -8.94
CA LEU A 63 -7.11 3.65 -7.94
C LEU A 63 -8.49 3.06 -8.23
N LYS A 64 -9.43 3.88 -8.70
CA LYS A 64 -10.79 3.43 -9.04
C LYS A 64 -10.77 2.43 -10.20
N GLU A 65 -10.00 2.71 -11.25
CA GLU A 65 -9.86 1.78 -12.39
C GLU A 65 -9.14 0.49 -11.98
N VAL A 66 -8.06 0.57 -11.20
CA VAL A 66 -7.37 -0.63 -10.67
C VAL A 66 -8.32 -1.52 -9.87
N LYS A 67 -9.19 -0.94 -9.03
CA LYS A 67 -10.19 -1.73 -8.27
C LYS A 67 -11.18 -2.43 -9.18
N LYS A 68 -11.60 -1.79 -10.27
CA LYS A 68 -12.49 -2.38 -11.26
C LYS A 68 -11.82 -3.52 -12.00
N GLU A 69 -10.56 -3.35 -12.40
CA GLU A 69 -9.78 -4.40 -13.03
C GLU A 69 -9.59 -5.60 -12.10
N LEU A 70 -9.28 -5.37 -10.82
CA LEU A 70 -9.18 -6.43 -9.82
C LEU A 70 -10.46 -7.25 -9.72
N ALA A 71 -11.63 -6.59 -9.66
CA ALA A 71 -12.91 -7.30 -9.61
C ALA A 71 -13.12 -8.20 -10.84
N VAL A 72 -12.82 -7.69 -12.04
CA VAL A 72 -12.91 -8.47 -13.28
C VAL A 72 -11.93 -9.66 -13.27
N MET A 73 -10.72 -9.47 -12.74
CA MET A 73 -9.73 -10.55 -12.66
C MET A 73 -10.13 -11.61 -11.63
N ASP A 74 -10.74 -11.21 -10.51
CA ASP A 74 -11.26 -12.13 -9.50
C ASP A 74 -12.42 -12.97 -10.07
N GLU A 75 -13.34 -12.37 -10.82
CA GLU A 75 -14.41 -13.11 -11.51
C GLU A 75 -13.86 -14.12 -12.52
N LYS A 76 -12.88 -13.71 -13.34
CA LYS A 76 -12.23 -14.60 -14.31
C LYS A 76 -11.51 -15.75 -13.61
N LYS A 77 -10.81 -15.47 -12.51
CA LYS A 77 -10.15 -16.48 -11.69
C LYS A 77 -11.17 -17.49 -11.17
N ALA A 78 -12.27 -17.03 -10.58
CA ALA A 78 -13.32 -17.90 -10.06
C ALA A 78 -13.92 -18.80 -11.17
N ALA A 79 -14.23 -18.22 -12.34
CA ALA A 79 -14.75 -18.97 -13.48
C ALA A 79 -13.76 -20.04 -13.99
N LEU A 80 -12.46 -19.75 -14.00
CA LEU A 80 -11.42 -20.71 -14.37
C LEU A 80 -11.28 -21.82 -13.31
N GLU A 81 -11.32 -21.46 -12.03
CA GLU A 81 -11.29 -22.44 -10.93
C GLU A 81 -12.50 -23.37 -10.99
N GLU A 82 -13.71 -22.85 -11.22
CA GLU A 82 -14.92 -23.65 -11.42
C GLU A 82 -14.79 -24.59 -12.61
N LYS A 83 -14.29 -24.08 -13.75
CA LYS A 83 -14.04 -24.91 -14.93
C LYS A 83 -13.06 -26.04 -14.65
N ILE A 84 -11.99 -25.76 -13.91
CA ILE A 84 -11.00 -26.78 -13.51
C ILE A 84 -11.65 -27.79 -12.57
N LYS A 85 -12.39 -27.35 -11.54
CA LYS A 85 -13.11 -28.24 -10.60
C LYS A 85 -14.10 -29.15 -11.31
N MET A 86 -14.87 -28.63 -12.27
CA MET A 86 -15.74 -29.46 -13.12
C MET A 86 -14.95 -30.53 -13.89
N GLY A 87 -13.72 -30.22 -14.30
CA GLY A 87 -12.82 -31.15 -14.97
C GLY A 87 -12.32 -32.30 -14.09
N PHE A 88 -12.37 -32.18 -12.75
CA PHE A 88 -12.03 -33.30 -11.86
C PHE A 88 -13.09 -34.40 -11.86
N GLY A 89 -14.38 -34.07 -11.96
CA GLY A 89 -15.45 -35.07 -11.85
C GLY A 89 -15.37 -35.81 -10.50
N ASP A 90 -15.17 -37.14 -10.55
CA ASP A 90 -14.94 -38.01 -9.40
C ASP A 90 -13.45 -38.33 -9.16
N ALA A 91 -12.54 -37.79 -9.98
CA ALA A 91 -11.11 -38.05 -9.88
C ALA A 91 -10.45 -37.22 -8.77
N GLU A 92 -9.42 -37.77 -8.13
CA GLU A 92 -8.60 -37.05 -7.12
C GLU A 92 -7.52 -36.16 -7.76
N ALA A 93 -7.22 -36.37 -9.05
CA ALA A 93 -6.17 -35.66 -9.78
C ALA A 93 -6.50 -35.55 -11.29
N ILE A 94 -6.10 -34.44 -11.91
CA ILE A 94 -6.14 -34.26 -13.36
C ILE A 94 -4.72 -34.16 -13.93
N SER A 95 -4.50 -34.74 -15.11
CA SER A 95 -3.20 -34.74 -15.80
C SER A 95 -3.32 -34.26 -17.25
N TYR A 96 -2.26 -33.66 -17.77
CA TYR A 96 -2.16 -33.23 -19.16
C TYR A 96 -0.76 -33.57 -19.69
N GLY A 97 -0.67 -34.28 -20.82
CA GLY A 97 0.60 -34.73 -21.38
C GLY A 97 1.38 -35.72 -20.50
N GLY A 98 0.69 -36.50 -19.66
CA GLY A 98 1.30 -37.47 -18.75
C GLY A 98 1.83 -36.87 -17.43
N GLN A 99 1.68 -35.56 -17.22
CA GLN A 99 2.03 -34.87 -15.98
C GLN A 99 0.76 -34.47 -15.20
N THR A 100 0.71 -34.76 -13.91
CA THR A 100 -0.35 -34.25 -13.02
C THR A 100 -0.25 -32.74 -12.90
N ILE A 101 -1.34 -32.04 -13.20
CA ILE A 101 -1.40 -30.57 -13.20
C ILE A 101 -2.19 -30.01 -12.02
N ALA A 102 -3.08 -30.79 -11.40
CA ALA A 102 -3.76 -30.42 -10.17
C ALA A 102 -4.27 -31.66 -9.42
N THR A 103 -4.34 -31.55 -8.09
CA THR A 103 -4.92 -32.55 -7.18
C THR A 103 -5.97 -31.90 -6.29
N TRP A 104 -7.08 -32.58 -6.02
CA TRP A 104 -8.15 -32.10 -5.15
C TRP A 104 -8.24 -32.98 -3.91
N LYS A 105 -8.21 -32.38 -2.71
CA LYS A 105 -8.56 -33.07 -1.47
C LYS A 105 -10.00 -32.70 -1.13
N ALA A 106 -10.83 -33.72 -0.90
CA ALA A 106 -12.18 -33.56 -0.35
C ALA A 106 -12.13 -32.95 1.06
#